data_AF-A0A5M3M8I3-F1
#
_entry.id   AF-A0A5M3M8I3-F1
#
_cell.length_a   1.000
_cell.length_b   1.000
_cell.length_c   1.000
_cell.angle_alpha   90.00
_cell.angle_beta   90.00
_cell.angle_gamma   90.00
#
_symmetry.space_group_name_H-M   'P 1'
#
loop_
_entity.id
_entity.type
_entity.pdbx_description
1 polymer ?
#
loop_
_entity_poly.entity_id
_entity_poly.type
_entity_poly.pdbx_seq_one_letter_code
_entity_poly.pdbx_strand_id
1 'polypeptide(L)'
;MPSDKETLLSMGFEEARVNWALKETRNSGLQPAMDHILSHEGQPVPDLSTVSSSGGAGGSSGAMDVDEDDEDAAELRDMIKSQGSADVEAKSIKCSLCGKTFRNTALANFHAEKSGHDQFEESIEEVKPLTEEEKKQKLAELREKMAAKRAVKAKEEAKEAKENEAIRRKQGKDLNKIKEDLKAKEIEKEIEQRRRDKVEDAKARAAIKAQIEADRIARAERTAREKALREGREIVDAPSSASSAPQVRPGGPAAAAATTSSSGVAGKDFKETRLQIRLATGGQPLTTTLSSEATLREVAEFVAAQTLTVDVDTVSFAQHFPRKQFERSDFSKSLRDLGLTPSAVLIAS
;
A
#
# COMPACT_ATOMS: atom_id res chain seq x y z
N MET A 1 -6.77 -11.83 20.69
CA MET A 1 -6.73 -11.06 19.44
C MET A 1 -7.39 -9.73 19.74
N PRO A 2 -6.74 -8.58 19.49
CA PRO A 2 -7.41 -7.30 19.59
C PRO A 2 -8.62 -7.31 18.65
N SER A 3 -9.73 -6.72 19.09
CA SER A 3 -10.91 -6.58 18.24
C SER A 3 -10.61 -5.64 17.07
N ASP A 4 -11.31 -5.80 15.94
CA ASP A 4 -11.17 -4.88 14.80
C ASP A 4 -11.44 -3.43 15.24
N LYS A 5 -12.37 -3.24 16.19
CA LYS A 5 -12.66 -1.96 16.83
C LYS A 5 -11.45 -1.39 17.57
N GLU A 6 -10.81 -2.16 18.45
CA GLU A 6 -9.61 -1.71 19.18
C GLU A 6 -8.45 -1.40 18.25
N THR A 7 -8.30 -2.17 17.17
CA THR A 7 -7.24 -1.93 16.18
C THR A 7 -7.48 -0.61 15.46
N LEU A 8 -8.71 -0.33 15.01
CA LEU A 8 -9.06 0.95 14.38
C LEU A 8 -8.95 2.14 15.34
N LEU A 9 -9.33 1.97 16.60
CA LEU A 9 -9.13 2.98 17.65
C LEU A 9 -7.63 3.24 17.90
N SER A 10 -6.80 2.19 17.91
CA SER A 10 -5.35 2.32 18.05
C SER A 10 -4.67 3.00 16.86
N MET A 11 -5.30 2.94 15.68
CA MET A 11 -4.86 3.65 14.46
C MET A 11 -5.29 5.13 14.44
N GLY A 12 -6.01 5.59 15.47
CA GLY A 12 -6.41 6.99 15.63
C GLY A 12 -7.72 7.38 14.97
N PHE A 13 -8.55 6.41 14.55
CA PHE A 13 -9.87 6.69 14.01
C PHE A 13 -10.89 6.98 15.12
N GLU A 14 -11.80 7.92 14.88
CA GLU A 14 -12.83 8.34 15.83
C GLU A 14 -13.86 7.22 16.10
N GLU A 15 -14.21 7.00 17.37
CA GLU A 15 -15.02 5.84 17.79
C GLU A 15 -16.39 5.79 17.09
N ALA A 16 -17.03 6.94 16.86
CA ALA A 16 -18.30 7.01 16.13
C ALA A 16 -18.16 6.50 14.69
N ARG A 17 -17.07 6.87 14.01
CA ARG A 17 -16.77 6.50 12.63
C ARG A 17 -16.39 5.02 12.53
N VAL A 18 -15.66 4.51 13.52
CA VAL A 18 -15.32 3.08 13.64
C VAL A 18 -16.57 2.22 13.83
N ASN A 19 -17.48 2.63 14.72
CA ASN A 19 -18.72 1.89 14.95
C ASN A 19 -19.64 1.92 13.71
N TRP A 20 -19.72 3.06 13.02
CA TRP A 20 -20.45 3.15 11.76
C TRP A 20 -19.86 2.24 10.68
N ALA A 21 -18.53 2.28 10.50
CA ALA A 21 -17.84 1.44 9.53
C ALA A 21 -17.99 -0.05 9.83
N LEU A 22 -17.89 -0.48 11.09
CA LEU A 22 -18.09 -1.88 11.47
C LEU A 22 -19.54 -2.35 11.25
N LYS A 23 -20.50 -1.45 11.41
CA LYS A 23 -21.93 -1.73 11.18
C LYS A 23 -22.26 -1.83 9.70
N GLU A 24 -21.75 -0.91 8.88
CA GLU A 24 -21.95 -0.90 7.43
C GLU A 24 -21.25 -2.09 6.76
N THR A 25 -20.03 -2.41 7.23
CA THR A 25 -19.26 -3.56 6.72
C THR A 25 -19.67 -4.89 7.37
N ARG A 26 -20.68 -4.91 8.24
CA ARG A 26 -21.20 -6.11 8.94
C ARG A 26 -20.09 -6.95 9.60
N ASN A 27 -19.10 -6.29 10.21
CA ASN A 27 -17.92 -6.95 10.79
C ASN A 27 -17.15 -7.86 9.81
N SER A 28 -17.08 -7.47 8.53
CA SER A 28 -16.35 -8.19 7.47
C SER A 28 -14.81 -8.24 7.67
N GLY A 29 -14.29 -7.62 8.75
CA GLY A 29 -12.87 -7.57 9.12
C GLY A 29 -12.29 -6.15 9.09
N LEU A 30 -11.04 -6.04 9.54
CA LEU A 30 -10.31 -4.76 9.68
C LEU A 30 -10.17 -3.99 8.36
N GLN A 31 -9.75 -4.64 7.26
CA GLN A 31 -9.51 -3.94 5.99
C GLN A 31 -10.77 -3.33 5.35
N PRO A 32 -11.91 -4.05 5.26
CA PRO A 32 -13.17 -3.46 4.79
C PRO A 32 -13.61 -2.26 5.64
N ALA A 33 -13.46 -2.34 6.96
CA ALA A 33 -13.78 -1.25 7.87
C ALA A 33 -12.85 -0.04 7.65
N MET A 34 -11.56 -0.25 7.43
CA MET A 34 -10.62 0.82 7.08
C MET A 34 -10.96 1.51 5.75
N ASP A 35 -11.25 0.74 4.70
CA ASP A 35 -11.57 1.26 3.37
C ASP A 35 -12.86 2.10 3.39
N HIS A 36 -13.84 1.67 4.18
CA HIS A 36 -15.08 2.42 4.40
C HIS A 36 -14.83 3.73 5.16
N ILE A 37 -13.98 3.72 6.19
CA ILE A 37 -13.60 4.92 6.94
C ILE A 37 -12.94 5.93 6.00
N LEU A 38 -11.88 5.51 5.29
CA LEU A 38 -11.10 6.34 4.36
C LEU A 38 -11.97 6.95 3.24
N SER A 39 -12.89 6.16 2.69
CA SER A 39 -13.79 6.61 1.61
C SER A 39 -14.80 7.67 2.08
N HIS A 40 -15.08 7.74 3.38
CA HIS A 40 -16.11 8.61 3.94
C HIS A 40 -15.56 9.62 4.96
N GLU A 41 -14.24 9.79 5.08
CA GLU A 41 -13.56 10.72 6.00
C GLU A 41 -14.09 12.16 5.93
N GLY A 42 -14.55 12.60 4.74
CA GLY A 42 -15.12 13.93 4.52
C GLY A 42 -16.62 14.08 4.80
N GLN A 43 -17.34 13.00 5.13
CA GLN A 43 -18.77 13.05 5.44
C GLN A 43 -19.00 13.14 6.96
N PRO A 44 -20.00 13.93 7.40
CA PRO A 44 -20.37 13.96 8.81
C PRO A 44 -20.85 12.58 9.23
N VAL A 45 -20.26 12.05 10.30
CA VAL A 45 -20.63 10.74 10.85
C VAL A 45 -22.05 10.87 11.41
N PRO A 46 -23.02 10.06 10.95
CA PRO A 46 -24.33 10.01 11.57
C PRO A 46 -24.17 9.57 13.03
N ASP A 47 -24.73 10.33 13.98
CA ASP A 47 -24.68 9.97 15.40
C ASP A 47 -25.59 8.75 15.66
N LEU A 48 -24.99 7.57 15.66
CA LEU A 48 -25.67 6.29 15.85
C LEU A 48 -25.89 5.94 17.34
N SER A 49 -25.59 6.85 18.28
CA SER A 49 -25.85 6.64 19.71
C SER A 49 -27.34 6.50 20.06
N THR A 50 -28.24 6.86 19.14
CA THR A 50 -29.71 6.78 19.31
C THR A 50 -30.34 5.50 18.78
N VAL A 51 -29.59 4.63 18.09
CA VAL A 51 -30.12 3.36 17.54
C VAL A 51 -29.58 2.16 18.34
N SER A 52 -30.23 1.90 19.47
CA SER A 52 -30.05 0.65 20.21
C SER A 52 -30.69 -0.53 19.48
N SER A 53 -29.82 -1.49 19.17
CA SER A 53 -30.02 -2.94 19.05
C SER A 53 -31.45 -3.50 19.17
N SER A 54 -31.99 -3.98 18.05
CA SER A 54 -32.88 -5.14 18.04
C SER A 54 -32.08 -6.35 17.54
N GLY A 55 -31.67 -7.19 18.49
CA GLY A 55 -31.14 -8.52 18.19
C GLY A 55 -32.24 -9.44 17.69
N GLY A 56 -31.96 -10.19 16.64
CA GLY A 56 -32.81 -11.26 16.12
C GLY A 56 -31.94 -12.38 15.55
N ALA A 57 -31.98 -13.53 16.22
CA ALA A 57 -31.18 -14.71 15.96
C ALA A 57 -31.64 -15.50 14.72
N GLY A 58 -30.68 -16.18 14.09
CA GLY A 58 -30.80 -17.60 13.72
C GLY A 58 -31.69 -17.99 12.53
N GLY A 59 -31.05 -18.13 11.37
CA GLY A 59 -31.09 -19.36 10.55
C GLY A 59 -32.32 -19.64 9.68
N SER A 60 -32.10 -19.59 8.36
CA SER A 60 -32.34 -20.73 7.47
C SER A 60 -31.96 -20.37 6.03
N SER A 61 -31.19 -21.25 5.42
CA SER A 61 -30.98 -21.39 3.99
C SER A 61 -32.28 -21.35 3.19
N GLY A 62 -32.27 -20.64 2.06
CA GLY A 62 -33.30 -20.74 1.04
C GLY A 62 -33.12 -19.64 0.01
N ALA A 63 -32.78 -20.02 -1.22
CA ALA A 63 -32.77 -19.13 -2.37
C ALA A 63 -34.12 -18.41 -2.49
N MET A 64 -34.09 -17.08 -2.57
CA MET A 64 -35.25 -16.26 -2.91
C MET A 64 -34.94 -15.55 -4.22
N ASP A 65 -35.30 -16.24 -5.30
CA ASP A 65 -35.68 -15.66 -6.58
C ASP A 65 -37.20 -15.44 -6.44
N VAL A 66 -37.62 -14.26 -6.00
CA VAL A 66 -39.03 -13.86 -5.90
C VAL A 66 -39.12 -12.37 -6.20
N ASP A 67 -39.77 -12.07 -7.33
CA ASP A 67 -40.15 -10.76 -7.83
C ASP A 67 -40.42 -9.69 -6.75
N GLU A 68 -39.59 -8.65 -6.71
CA GLU A 68 -39.80 -7.37 -6.00
C GLU A 68 -40.96 -6.52 -6.58
N ASP A 69 -41.70 -7.01 -7.58
CA ASP A 69 -42.74 -6.23 -8.27
C ASP A 69 -44.14 -6.27 -7.60
N ASP A 70 -44.40 -7.16 -6.63
CA ASP A 70 -45.74 -7.28 -6.00
C ASP A 70 -45.90 -6.43 -4.71
N GLU A 71 -44.82 -6.18 -3.95
CA GLU A 71 -44.87 -5.41 -2.70
C GLU A 71 -44.98 -3.89 -2.94
N ASP A 72 -44.21 -3.32 -3.87
CA ASP A 72 -44.29 -1.89 -4.23
C ASP A 72 -45.64 -1.52 -4.87
N ALA A 73 -46.23 -2.44 -5.65
CA ALA A 73 -47.55 -2.25 -6.24
C ALA A 73 -48.67 -2.36 -5.21
N ALA A 74 -48.49 -3.19 -4.18
CA ALA A 74 -49.40 -3.32 -3.05
C ALA A 74 -49.32 -2.10 -2.10
N GLU A 75 -48.13 -1.59 -1.80
CA GLU A 75 -47.93 -0.40 -0.97
C GLU A 75 -48.49 0.88 -1.63
N LEU A 76 -48.31 1.03 -2.95
CA LEU A 76 -48.91 2.15 -3.70
C LEU A 76 -50.44 2.04 -3.76
N ARG A 77 -50.98 0.81 -3.76
CA ARG A 77 -52.43 0.56 -3.73
C ARG A 77 -53.03 0.85 -2.36
N ASP A 78 -52.29 0.58 -1.28
CA ASP A 78 -52.72 0.87 0.10
C ASP A 78 -52.62 2.38 0.43
N MET A 79 -51.64 3.09 -0.16
CA MET A 79 -51.59 4.57 -0.15
C MET A 79 -52.77 5.23 -0.90
N ILE A 80 -53.26 4.62 -1.98
CA ILE A 80 -54.44 5.12 -2.71
C ILE A 80 -55.73 4.78 -1.95
N LYS A 81 -55.75 3.70 -1.18
CA LYS A 81 -56.90 3.27 -0.37
C LYS A 81 -57.06 4.12 0.89
N SER A 82 -55.97 4.59 1.49
CA SER A 82 -56.00 5.52 2.65
C SER A 82 -56.44 6.94 2.29
N GLN A 83 -56.40 7.34 1.01
CA GLN A 83 -57.01 8.58 0.51
C GLN A 83 -58.49 8.44 0.10
N GLY A 84 -59.05 7.22 0.14
CA GLY A 84 -60.40 6.92 -0.34
C GLY A 84 -61.51 7.01 0.71
N SER A 85 -61.21 7.26 1.99
CA SER A 85 -62.22 7.26 3.05
C SER A 85 -61.93 8.26 4.18
N ALA A 86 -61.82 9.53 3.83
CA ALA A 86 -61.96 10.62 4.80
C ALA A 86 -62.77 11.75 4.15
N ASP A 87 -64.00 11.87 4.63
CA ASP A 87 -64.84 13.05 4.78
C ASP A 87 -64.73 14.20 3.75
N VAL A 88 -65.90 14.55 3.22
CA VAL A 88 -66.15 15.62 2.27
C VAL A 88 -66.09 16.98 2.98
N GLU A 89 -64.98 17.71 2.85
CA GLU A 89 -65.01 19.18 2.90
C GLU A 89 -64.09 19.76 1.81
N ALA A 90 -64.70 20.05 0.66
CA ALA A 90 -64.07 20.75 -0.44
C ALA A 90 -63.82 22.22 -0.07
N LYS A 91 -62.56 22.57 0.20
CA LYS A 91 -62.05 23.96 0.18
C LYS A 91 -60.98 24.03 -0.90
N SER A 92 -61.39 24.21 -2.17
CA SER A 92 -60.43 24.45 -3.26
C SER A 92 -59.78 25.82 -3.09
N ILE A 93 -58.45 25.83 -3.13
CA ILE A 93 -57.63 27.01 -2.85
C ILE A 93 -57.02 27.47 -4.18
N LYS A 94 -57.34 28.67 -4.65
CA LYS A 94 -56.78 29.24 -5.88
C LYS A 94 -55.65 30.21 -5.53
N CYS A 95 -54.53 30.12 -6.23
CA CYS A 95 -53.46 31.12 -6.11
C CYS A 95 -53.84 32.35 -6.94
N SER A 96 -53.91 33.54 -6.34
CA SER A 96 -54.30 34.77 -7.05
C SER A 96 -53.19 35.33 -7.94
N LEU A 97 -51.92 34.91 -7.75
CA LEU A 97 -50.79 35.31 -8.58
C LEU A 97 -50.65 34.50 -9.87
N CYS A 98 -51.14 33.25 -9.91
CA CYS A 98 -51.01 32.38 -11.08
C CYS A 98 -52.31 31.71 -11.55
N GLY A 99 -53.42 31.94 -10.84
CA GLY A 99 -54.76 31.43 -11.17
C GLY A 99 -54.92 29.91 -11.03
N LYS A 100 -53.94 29.18 -10.51
CA LYS A 100 -54.00 27.71 -10.38
C LYS A 100 -54.84 27.32 -9.18
N THR A 101 -55.81 26.43 -9.40
CA THR A 101 -56.69 25.88 -8.36
C THR A 101 -56.10 24.59 -7.82
N PHE A 102 -55.99 24.50 -6.49
CA PHE A 102 -55.48 23.34 -5.78
C PHE A 102 -56.60 22.65 -5.02
N ARG A 103 -56.59 21.32 -5.07
CA ARG A 103 -57.63 20.46 -4.49
C ARG A 103 -57.40 20.17 -2.99
N ASN A 104 -56.20 20.43 -2.48
CA ASN A 104 -55.82 20.21 -1.09
C ASN A 104 -54.79 21.28 -0.64
N THR A 105 -54.78 21.63 0.63
CA THR A 105 -53.84 22.59 1.27
C THR A 105 -52.38 22.16 1.09
N ALA A 106 -52.08 20.85 1.16
CA ALA A 106 -50.72 20.33 0.95
C ALA A 106 -50.17 20.61 -0.47
N LEU A 107 -51.05 20.58 -1.49
CA LEU A 107 -50.68 20.91 -2.87
C LEU A 107 -50.51 22.42 -3.08
N ALA A 108 -51.25 23.25 -2.33
CA ALA A 108 -51.05 24.70 -2.31
C ALA A 108 -49.72 25.07 -1.65
N ASN A 109 -49.35 24.41 -0.54
CA ASN A 109 -48.06 24.61 0.14
C ASN A 109 -46.87 24.21 -0.77
N PHE A 110 -46.97 23.07 -1.47
CA PHE A 110 -45.94 22.67 -2.43
C PHE A 110 -45.82 23.66 -3.61
N HIS A 111 -46.94 24.26 -4.02
CA HIS A 111 -46.93 25.33 -5.02
C HIS A 111 -46.31 26.62 -4.48
N ALA A 112 -46.55 26.96 -3.22
CA ALA A 112 -45.90 28.08 -2.54
C ALA A 112 -44.38 27.87 -2.45
N GLU A 113 -43.92 26.68 -2.06
CA GLU A 113 -42.49 26.36 -1.96
C GLU A 113 -41.77 26.36 -3.33
N LYS A 114 -42.43 25.83 -4.36
CA LYS A 114 -41.82 25.70 -5.70
C LYS A 114 -41.92 26.98 -6.53
N SER A 115 -42.90 27.84 -6.25
CA SER A 115 -43.24 29.01 -7.10
C SER A 115 -43.16 30.34 -6.36
N GLY A 116 -43.04 30.34 -5.03
CA GLY A 116 -42.97 31.53 -4.19
C GLY A 116 -44.26 32.35 -4.17
N HIS A 117 -45.41 31.73 -4.41
CA HIS A 117 -46.70 32.43 -4.43
C HIS A 117 -47.51 32.13 -3.17
N ASP A 118 -47.69 33.15 -2.31
CA ASP A 118 -48.29 32.99 -0.98
C ASP A 118 -49.73 33.51 -0.87
N GLN A 119 -50.22 34.20 -1.90
CA GLN A 119 -51.58 34.75 -1.91
C GLN A 119 -52.55 33.72 -2.47
N PHE A 120 -53.28 33.08 -1.56
CA PHE A 120 -54.28 32.08 -1.87
C PHE A 120 -55.68 32.54 -1.47
N GLU A 121 -56.65 32.42 -2.37
CA GLU A 121 -58.05 32.71 -2.15
C GLU A 121 -58.84 31.39 -2.09
N GLU A 122 -59.72 31.23 -1.11
CA GLU A 122 -60.61 30.07 -1.02
C GLU A 122 -61.75 30.26 -2.03
N SER A 123 -61.78 29.48 -3.12
CA SER A 123 -62.84 29.52 -4.13
C SER A 123 -63.70 28.27 -4.07
N ILE A 124 -65.02 28.44 -3.97
CA ILE A 124 -66.06 27.39 -3.87
C ILE A 124 -66.35 26.68 -5.22
N GLU A 125 -65.54 26.91 -6.25
CA GLU A 125 -65.74 26.24 -7.54
C GLU A 125 -65.30 24.78 -7.46
N GLU A 126 -66.31 23.92 -7.32
CA GLU A 126 -66.22 22.47 -7.42
C GLU A 126 -65.44 22.07 -8.68
N VAL A 127 -64.18 21.67 -8.50
CA VAL A 127 -63.41 21.07 -9.59
C VAL A 127 -64.11 19.77 -9.97
N LYS A 128 -64.85 19.82 -11.09
CA LYS A 128 -65.54 18.69 -11.71
C LYS A 128 -64.63 17.47 -11.64
N PRO A 129 -65.01 16.42 -10.90
CA PRO A 129 -64.14 15.26 -10.72
C PRO A 129 -63.85 14.67 -12.10
N LEU A 130 -62.57 14.59 -12.46
CA LEU A 130 -62.12 13.89 -13.67
C LEU A 130 -62.92 12.59 -13.80
N THR A 131 -63.58 12.41 -14.94
CA THR A 131 -64.36 11.22 -15.23
C THR A 131 -63.46 9.99 -15.06
N GLU A 132 -64.04 8.88 -14.62
CA GLU A 132 -63.26 7.67 -14.33
C GLU A 132 -62.47 7.18 -15.54
N GLU A 133 -62.90 7.54 -16.75
CA GLU A 133 -62.22 7.24 -18.02
C GLU A 133 -60.93 8.04 -18.21
N GLU A 134 -60.91 9.34 -17.90
CA GLU A 134 -59.69 10.16 -18.01
C GLU A 134 -58.65 9.78 -16.96
N LYS A 135 -59.08 9.34 -15.77
CA LYS A 135 -58.18 8.79 -14.74
C LYS A 135 -57.59 7.46 -15.18
N LYS A 136 -58.38 6.57 -15.79
CA LYS A 136 -57.90 5.30 -16.34
C LYS A 136 -56.91 5.52 -17.48
N GLN A 137 -57.17 6.48 -18.37
CA GLN A 137 -56.25 6.83 -19.45
C GLN A 137 -54.93 7.41 -18.94
N LYS A 138 -54.97 8.34 -17.97
CA LYS A 138 -53.74 8.87 -17.34
C LYS A 138 -52.96 7.79 -16.59
N LEU A 139 -53.62 6.84 -15.93
CA LEU A 139 -52.95 5.71 -15.30
C LEU A 139 -52.35 4.74 -16.34
N ALA A 140 -53.01 4.53 -17.48
CA ALA A 140 -52.46 3.73 -18.58
C ALA A 140 -51.23 4.41 -19.19
N GLU A 141 -51.29 5.71 -19.47
CA GLU A 141 -50.16 6.49 -19.99
C GLU A 141 -48.98 6.53 -19.00
N LEU A 142 -49.26 6.63 -17.69
CA LEU A 142 -48.22 6.62 -16.67
C LEU A 142 -47.57 5.23 -16.54
N ARG A 143 -48.36 4.16 -16.63
CA ARG A 143 -47.84 2.78 -16.70
C ARG A 143 -47.00 2.54 -17.95
N GLU A 144 -47.43 3.05 -19.10
CA GLU A 144 -46.67 2.95 -20.35
C GLU A 144 -45.34 3.74 -20.26
N LYS A 145 -45.36 4.95 -19.70
CA LYS A 145 -44.13 5.73 -19.43
C LYS A 145 -43.19 5.05 -18.44
N MET A 146 -43.72 4.40 -17.40
CA MET A 146 -42.91 3.62 -16.46
C MET A 146 -42.34 2.35 -17.09
N ALA A 147 -43.13 1.63 -17.88
CA ALA A 147 -42.67 0.47 -18.63
C ALA A 147 -41.59 0.85 -19.66
N ALA A 148 -41.75 1.99 -20.35
CA ALA A 148 -40.74 2.52 -21.27
C ALA A 148 -39.44 2.88 -20.53
N LYS A 149 -39.53 3.54 -19.36
CA LYS A 149 -38.36 3.84 -18.53
C LYS A 149 -37.68 2.58 -18.01
N ARG A 150 -38.43 1.57 -17.53
CA ARG A 150 -37.90 0.27 -17.11
C ARG A 150 -37.21 -0.45 -18.28
N ALA A 151 -37.79 -0.41 -19.48
CA ALA A 151 -37.18 -1.02 -20.66
C ALA A 151 -35.90 -0.32 -21.13
N VAL A 152 -35.79 1.00 -20.97
CA VAL A 152 -34.54 1.74 -21.22
C VAL A 152 -33.50 1.39 -20.16
N LYS A 153 -33.88 1.42 -18.88
CA LYS A 153 -32.97 1.09 -17.77
C LYS A 153 -32.45 -0.34 -17.87
N ALA A 154 -33.30 -1.32 -18.18
CA ALA A 154 -32.90 -2.71 -18.39
C ALA A 154 -31.92 -2.87 -19.56
N LYS A 155 -32.04 -2.06 -20.63
CA LYS A 155 -31.08 -2.07 -21.74
C LYS A 155 -29.73 -1.46 -21.36
N GLU A 156 -29.72 -0.46 -20.49
CA GLU A 156 -28.49 0.16 -19.98
C GLU A 156 -27.78 -0.76 -18.99
N GLU A 157 -28.52 -1.33 -18.02
CA GLU A 157 -28.00 -2.32 -17.06
C GLU A 157 -27.46 -3.57 -17.78
N ALA A 158 -28.14 -4.04 -18.85
CA ALA A 158 -27.63 -5.14 -19.67
C ALA A 158 -26.36 -4.80 -20.47
N LYS A 159 -26.13 -3.54 -20.82
CA LYS A 159 -24.88 -3.10 -21.46
C LYS A 159 -23.76 -2.99 -20.43
N GLU A 160 -24.05 -2.37 -19.29
CA GLU A 160 -23.09 -2.22 -18.20
C GLU A 160 -22.66 -3.59 -17.65
N ALA A 161 -23.57 -4.56 -17.52
CA ALA A 161 -23.24 -5.92 -17.15
C ALA A 161 -22.30 -6.61 -18.16
N LYS A 162 -22.52 -6.40 -19.47
CA LYS A 162 -21.64 -6.92 -20.52
C LYS A 162 -20.26 -6.26 -20.50
N GLU A 163 -20.20 -4.96 -20.24
CA GLU A 163 -18.94 -4.21 -20.13
C GLU A 163 -18.17 -4.65 -18.88
N ASN A 164 -18.83 -4.81 -17.74
CA ASN A 164 -18.21 -5.30 -16.51
C ASN A 164 -17.71 -6.75 -16.66
N GLU A 165 -18.47 -7.62 -17.31
CA GLU A 165 -18.00 -8.97 -17.66
C GLU A 165 -16.79 -8.92 -18.60
N ALA A 166 -16.79 -8.02 -19.60
CA ALA A 166 -15.66 -7.83 -20.50
C ALA A 166 -14.41 -7.31 -19.77
N ILE A 167 -14.57 -6.41 -18.80
CA ILE A 167 -13.48 -5.91 -17.94
C ILE A 167 -12.91 -7.06 -17.11
N ARG A 168 -13.75 -7.87 -16.45
CA ARG A 168 -13.28 -9.05 -15.69
C ARG A 168 -12.49 -10.02 -16.57
N ARG A 169 -12.98 -10.31 -17.78
CA ARG A 169 -12.30 -11.19 -18.75
C ARG A 169 -10.99 -10.58 -19.24
N LYS A 170 -10.94 -9.27 -19.51
CA LYS A 170 -9.72 -8.56 -19.92
C LYS A 170 -8.67 -8.58 -18.79
N GLN A 171 -9.06 -8.19 -17.58
CA GLN A 171 -8.17 -8.23 -16.41
C GLN A 171 -7.58 -9.63 -16.17
N GLY A 172 -8.38 -10.70 -16.28
CA GLY A 172 -7.86 -12.07 -16.18
C GLY A 172 -6.85 -12.41 -17.27
N LYS A 173 -7.08 -11.98 -18.52
CA LYS A 173 -6.12 -12.14 -19.62
C LYS A 173 -4.85 -11.30 -19.43
N ASP A 174 -5.00 -10.07 -18.96
CA ASP A 174 -3.90 -9.15 -18.75
C ASP A 174 -2.99 -9.62 -17.61
N LEU A 175 -3.55 -10.19 -16.52
CA LEU A 175 -2.76 -10.83 -15.47
C LEU A 175 -1.95 -12.03 -15.98
N ASN A 176 -2.51 -12.83 -16.89
CA ASN A 176 -1.78 -13.95 -17.49
C ASN A 176 -0.67 -13.44 -18.43
N LYS A 177 -0.96 -12.44 -19.27
CA LYS A 177 0.05 -11.81 -20.13
C LYS A 177 1.18 -11.17 -19.33
N ILE A 178 0.87 -10.45 -18.25
CA ILE A 178 1.87 -9.84 -17.36
C ILE A 178 2.78 -10.93 -16.75
N LYS A 179 2.22 -12.07 -16.34
CA LYS A 179 3.02 -13.20 -15.82
C LYS A 179 3.90 -13.83 -16.91
N GLU A 180 3.40 -13.99 -18.13
CA GLU A 180 4.17 -14.50 -19.26
C GLU A 180 5.31 -13.55 -19.66
N ASP A 181 5.03 -12.24 -19.74
CA ASP A 181 6.01 -11.21 -20.05
C ASP A 181 7.10 -11.09 -18.97
N LEU A 182 6.73 -11.22 -17.70
CA LEU A 182 7.70 -11.20 -16.59
C LEU A 182 8.64 -12.41 -16.69
N LYS A 183 8.09 -13.62 -16.89
CA LYS A 183 8.90 -14.84 -17.09
C LYS A 183 9.79 -14.74 -18.33
N ALA A 184 9.27 -14.20 -19.44
CA ALA A 184 10.04 -14.00 -20.66
C ALA A 184 11.22 -13.04 -20.43
N LYS A 185 10.99 -11.94 -19.70
CA LYS A 185 12.04 -10.97 -19.33
C LYS A 185 13.08 -11.57 -18.38
N GLU A 186 12.69 -12.45 -17.46
CA GLU A 186 13.64 -13.15 -16.59
C GLU A 186 14.52 -14.11 -17.39
N ILE A 187 13.93 -14.90 -18.29
CA ILE A 187 14.66 -15.81 -19.18
C ILE A 187 15.62 -15.03 -20.09
N GLU A 188 15.18 -13.91 -20.66
CA GLU A 188 16.02 -13.07 -21.51
C GLU A 188 17.21 -12.50 -20.72
N LYS A 189 16.97 -12.00 -19.50
CA LYS A 189 18.04 -11.51 -18.61
C LYS A 189 19.02 -12.63 -18.25
N GLU A 190 18.55 -13.83 -17.97
CA GLU A 190 19.42 -14.97 -17.64
C GLU A 190 20.29 -15.38 -18.85
N ILE A 191 19.72 -15.37 -20.06
CA ILE A 191 20.47 -15.63 -21.30
C ILE A 191 21.52 -14.55 -21.54
N GLU A 192 21.16 -13.28 -21.37
CA GLU A 192 22.08 -12.15 -21.53
C GLU A 192 23.21 -12.18 -20.49
N GLN A 193 22.89 -12.43 -19.23
CA GLN A 193 23.88 -12.59 -18.15
C GLN A 193 24.81 -13.76 -18.47
N ARG A 194 24.28 -14.92 -18.84
CA ARG A 194 25.11 -16.07 -19.23
C ARG A 194 26.00 -15.78 -20.44
N ARG A 195 25.54 -14.96 -21.39
CA ARG A 195 26.36 -14.52 -22.53
C ARG A 195 27.44 -13.54 -22.08
N ARG A 196 27.11 -12.60 -21.20
CA ARG A 196 28.04 -11.64 -20.62
C ARG A 196 29.11 -12.34 -19.82
N ASP A 197 28.75 -13.27 -18.94
CA ASP A 197 29.66 -14.05 -18.11
C ASP A 197 30.62 -14.87 -18.99
N LYS A 198 30.13 -15.51 -20.06
CA LYS A 198 31.00 -16.20 -21.02
C LYS A 198 32.00 -15.27 -21.69
N VAL A 199 31.61 -14.04 -22.03
CA VAL A 199 32.49 -13.04 -22.67
C VAL A 199 33.51 -12.50 -21.67
N GLU A 200 33.09 -12.19 -20.44
CA GLU A 200 34.00 -11.69 -19.40
C GLU A 200 34.96 -12.79 -18.92
N ASP A 201 34.53 -14.04 -18.82
CA ASP A 201 35.42 -15.19 -18.55
C ASP A 201 36.43 -15.40 -19.68
N ALA A 202 36.01 -15.28 -20.94
CA ALA A 202 36.92 -15.40 -22.08
C ALA A 202 37.94 -14.26 -22.08
N LYS A 203 37.52 -13.03 -21.79
CA LYS A 203 38.42 -11.87 -21.65
C LYS A 203 39.37 -12.02 -20.47
N ALA A 204 38.90 -12.49 -19.31
CA ALA A 204 39.73 -12.71 -18.13
C ALA A 204 40.80 -13.79 -18.41
N ARG A 205 40.43 -14.90 -19.07
CA ARG A 205 41.38 -15.93 -19.50
C ARG A 205 42.39 -15.40 -20.51
N ALA A 206 41.96 -14.56 -21.45
CA ALA A 206 42.86 -13.92 -22.42
C ALA A 206 43.82 -12.94 -21.74
N ALA A 207 43.35 -12.15 -20.78
CA ALA A 207 44.16 -11.21 -20.01
C ALA A 207 45.23 -11.93 -19.17
N ILE A 208 44.86 -13.02 -18.47
CA ILE A 208 45.81 -13.85 -17.73
C ILE A 208 46.84 -14.47 -18.67
N LYS A 209 46.41 -14.98 -19.83
CA LYS A 209 47.33 -15.54 -20.83
C LYS A 209 48.31 -14.50 -21.35
N ALA A 210 47.83 -13.28 -21.65
CA ALA A 210 48.68 -12.17 -22.08
C ALA A 210 49.68 -11.74 -20.99
N GLN A 211 49.26 -11.74 -19.72
CA GLN A 211 50.14 -11.43 -18.60
C GLN A 211 51.24 -12.50 -18.41
N ILE A 212 50.91 -13.77 -18.58
CA ILE A 212 51.89 -14.88 -18.55
C ILE A 212 52.87 -14.76 -19.72
N GLU A 213 52.39 -14.41 -20.92
CA GLU A 213 53.26 -14.21 -22.09
C GLU A 213 54.19 -13.01 -21.90
N ALA A 214 53.68 -11.88 -21.39
CA ALA A 214 54.48 -10.71 -21.07
C ALA A 214 55.55 -11.02 -19.99
N ASP A 215 55.19 -11.73 -18.92
CA ASP A 215 56.17 -12.14 -17.89
C ASP A 215 57.19 -13.14 -18.44
N ARG A 216 56.77 -14.05 -19.35
CA ARG A 216 57.70 -14.98 -20.02
C ARG A 216 58.69 -14.25 -20.91
N ILE A 217 58.22 -13.27 -21.69
CA ILE A 217 59.07 -12.43 -22.55
C ILE A 217 60.02 -11.59 -21.69
N ALA A 218 59.52 -10.93 -20.65
CA ALA A 218 60.35 -10.11 -19.75
C ALA A 218 61.43 -10.93 -19.03
N ARG A 219 61.13 -12.16 -18.61
CA ARG A 219 62.14 -13.08 -18.06
C ARG A 219 63.14 -13.53 -19.11
N ALA A 220 62.67 -13.90 -20.30
CA ALA A 220 63.55 -14.29 -21.40
C ALA A 220 64.49 -13.16 -21.81
N GLU A 221 63.99 -11.92 -21.89
CA GLU A 221 64.79 -10.73 -22.17
C GLU A 221 65.80 -10.45 -21.06
N ARG A 222 65.40 -10.57 -19.79
CA ARG A 222 66.32 -10.43 -18.65
C ARG A 222 67.44 -11.47 -18.69
N THR A 223 67.12 -12.75 -18.92
CA THR A 223 68.12 -13.81 -19.02
C THR A 223 69.00 -13.64 -20.26
N ALA A 224 68.45 -13.21 -21.40
CA ALA A 224 69.22 -12.91 -22.60
C ALA A 224 70.18 -11.73 -22.37
N ARG A 225 69.71 -10.69 -21.68
CA ARG A 225 70.52 -9.52 -21.31
C ARG A 225 71.63 -9.90 -20.33
N GLU A 226 71.35 -10.72 -19.32
CA GLU A 226 72.35 -11.23 -18.38
C GLU A 226 73.38 -12.13 -19.06
N LYS A 227 72.96 -13.01 -19.97
CA LYS A 227 73.85 -13.86 -20.75
C LYS A 227 74.74 -13.04 -21.69
N ALA A 228 74.18 -12.04 -22.38
CA ALA A 228 74.95 -11.13 -23.23
C ALA A 228 75.98 -10.33 -22.42
N LEU A 229 75.61 -9.88 -21.22
CA LEU A 229 76.52 -9.20 -20.29
C LEU A 229 77.64 -10.12 -19.79
N ARG A 230 77.37 -11.43 -19.62
CA ARG A 230 78.36 -12.44 -19.19
C ARG A 230 79.28 -12.92 -20.30
N GLU A 231 78.82 -12.95 -21.55
CA GLU A 231 79.61 -13.31 -22.73
C GLU A 231 80.42 -12.11 -23.28
N GLY A 232 80.43 -10.97 -22.58
CA GLY A 232 81.29 -9.82 -22.89
C GLY A 232 80.91 -9.06 -24.15
N ARG A 233 79.65 -9.19 -24.61
CA ARG A 233 79.14 -8.42 -25.75
C ARG A 233 78.49 -7.14 -25.24
N GLU A 234 79.06 -6.00 -25.63
CA GLU A 234 78.65 -4.65 -25.23
C GLU A 234 77.14 -4.43 -25.45
N ILE A 235 76.42 -4.21 -24.35
CA ILE A 235 75.05 -3.70 -24.37
C ILE A 235 75.18 -2.18 -24.35
N VAL A 236 74.94 -1.55 -25.49
CA VAL A 236 74.77 -0.09 -25.58
C VAL A 236 73.43 0.23 -24.91
N ASP A 237 73.51 0.67 -23.66
CA ASP A 237 72.41 1.26 -22.92
C ASP A 237 72.58 2.79 -22.96
N ALA A 238 71.55 3.51 -23.41
CA ALA A 238 71.45 4.96 -23.31
C ALA A 238 69.98 5.39 -23.26
N PRO A 239 69.63 6.43 -22.47
CA PRO A 239 70.16 6.74 -21.15
C PRO A 239 69.05 6.85 -20.09
N SER A 240 69.43 6.54 -18.86
CA SER A 240 68.73 6.99 -17.66
C SER A 240 68.75 8.52 -17.60
N SER A 241 67.58 9.13 -17.39
CA SER A 241 67.48 10.49 -16.87
C SER A 241 66.97 10.44 -15.44
N ALA A 242 67.76 11.06 -14.56
CA ALA A 242 67.43 11.33 -13.18
C ALA A 242 66.29 12.38 -13.08
N SER A 243 65.40 12.20 -12.12
CA SER A 243 64.80 13.30 -11.36
C SER A 243 64.29 12.80 -10.01
N SER A 244 64.57 13.59 -9.00
CA SER A 244 64.36 13.35 -7.58
C SER A 244 62.99 13.81 -7.09
N ALA A 245 62.51 13.14 -6.03
CA ALA A 245 61.57 13.64 -4.99
C ALA A 245 60.04 13.55 -5.28
N PRO A 246 59.16 13.61 -4.25
CA PRO A 246 58.44 12.42 -3.75
C PRO A 246 56.91 12.61 -3.68
N GLN A 247 56.08 11.67 -4.15
CA GLN A 247 54.64 11.69 -3.85
C GLN A 247 53.99 10.30 -3.66
N VAL A 248 53.53 10.11 -2.43
CA VAL A 248 52.28 9.49 -1.94
C VAL A 248 51.46 8.67 -2.96
N ARG A 249 51.29 7.37 -2.68
CA ARG A 249 50.26 6.52 -3.30
C ARG A 249 49.15 6.21 -2.28
N PRO A 250 47.87 6.42 -2.62
CA PRO A 250 46.75 5.88 -1.87
C PRO A 250 46.52 4.41 -2.27
N GLY A 251 46.55 3.52 -1.28
CA GLY A 251 46.14 2.12 -1.44
C GLY A 251 44.64 2.00 -1.22
N GLY A 252 43.92 1.59 -2.26
CA GLY A 252 42.53 1.11 -2.20
C GLY A 252 42.47 -0.36 -2.65
N PRO A 253 41.67 -1.24 -1.99
CA PRO A 253 41.85 -2.68 -2.04
C PRO A 253 40.97 -3.38 -3.08
N ALA A 254 41.49 -4.47 -3.64
CA ALA A 254 40.70 -5.50 -4.31
C ALA A 254 40.47 -6.66 -3.36
N ALA A 255 39.19 -7.02 -3.20
CA ALA A 255 38.72 -8.16 -2.43
C ALA A 255 39.04 -9.49 -3.12
N ALA A 256 39.41 -10.50 -2.32
CA ALA A 256 39.16 -11.90 -2.62
C ALA A 256 39.00 -12.68 -1.31
N ALA A 257 38.15 -13.70 -1.39
CA ALA A 257 37.43 -14.36 -0.31
C ALA A 257 38.23 -15.35 0.55
N ALA A 258 37.71 -15.50 1.78
CA ALA A 258 37.49 -16.72 2.57
C ALA A 258 38.67 -17.62 2.98
N THR A 259 38.84 -17.80 4.31
CA THR A 259 38.65 -19.10 5.01
C THR A 259 38.64 -18.95 6.55
N THR A 260 37.61 -19.53 7.17
CA THR A 260 37.57 -20.30 8.44
C THR A 260 38.28 -19.81 9.72
N SER A 261 37.43 -19.53 10.72
CA SER A 261 37.36 -20.15 12.06
C SER A 261 38.59 -20.24 12.98
N SER A 262 38.40 -19.63 14.15
CA SER A 262 38.91 -19.97 15.50
C SER A 262 40.41 -19.85 15.78
N SER A 263 40.80 -18.76 16.46
CA SER A 263 41.16 -18.78 17.89
C SER A 263 41.73 -17.41 18.28
N GLY A 264 41.46 -17.01 19.52
CA GLY A 264 41.51 -15.62 19.98
C GLY A 264 42.85 -14.89 19.81
N VAL A 265 42.73 -13.58 19.58
CA VAL A 265 43.77 -12.62 19.93
C VAL A 265 43.05 -11.40 20.52
N ALA A 266 42.79 -11.46 21.82
CA ALA A 266 42.67 -10.25 22.62
C ALA A 266 43.97 -9.45 22.41
N GLY A 267 43.86 -8.22 21.90
CA GLY A 267 44.98 -7.28 21.84
C GLY A 267 45.53 -6.91 20.45
N LYS A 268 44.76 -7.08 19.37
CA LYS A 268 45.05 -6.34 18.11
C LYS A 268 44.02 -5.25 17.95
N ASP A 269 44.47 -4.00 17.98
CA ASP A 269 43.63 -2.83 17.78
C ASP A 269 43.21 -2.75 16.32
N PHE A 270 42.04 -3.30 16.01
CA PHE A 270 41.41 -3.07 14.72
C PHE A 270 40.87 -1.64 14.72
N LYS A 271 41.04 -0.91 13.61
CA LYS A 271 40.53 0.47 13.45
C LYS A 271 39.01 0.50 13.22
N GLU A 272 38.48 -0.60 12.71
CA GLU A 272 37.07 -0.77 12.36
C GLU A 272 36.50 -2.01 13.06
N THR A 273 35.23 -1.91 13.41
CA THR A 273 34.46 -2.90 14.16
C THR A 273 33.24 -3.30 13.35
N ARG A 274 33.05 -4.59 13.08
CA ARG A 274 31.86 -5.09 12.40
C ARG A 274 30.82 -5.58 13.41
N LEU A 275 29.68 -4.92 13.48
CA LEU A 275 28.59 -5.27 14.39
C LEU A 275 27.45 -5.93 13.62
N GLN A 276 26.94 -7.03 14.17
CA GLN A 276 25.68 -7.62 13.75
C GLN A 276 24.66 -7.44 14.87
N ILE A 277 23.65 -6.62 14.63
CA ILE A 277 22.62 -6.26 15.60
C ILE A 277 21.35 -7.05 15.27
N ARG A 278 20.87 -7.81 16.24
CA ARG A 278 19.64 -8.61 16.14
C ARG A 278 18.56 -7.94 16.97
N LEU A 279 17.42 -7.62 16.38
CA LEU A 279 16.30 -7.02 17.10
C LEU A 279 15.55 -8.09 17.90
N ALA A 280 15.21 -7.82 19.15
CA ALA A 280 14.45 -8.72 20.02
C ALA A 280 13.00 -8.90 19.55
N THR A 281 12.47 -7.92 18.81
CA THR A 281 11.14 -7.95 18.19
C THR A 281 11.06 -8.95 17.03
N GLY A 282 12.20 -9.50 16.58
CA GLY A 282 12.31 -10.34 15.40
C GLY A 282 12.45 -9.52 14.11
N GLY A 283 13.38 -9.91 13.23
CA GLY A 283 13.66 -9.19 11.99
C GLY A 283 14.99 -9.62 11.35
N GLN A 284 15.32 -9.03 10.19
CA GLN A 284 16.63 -9.26 9.57
C GLN A 284 17.75 -8.65 10.43
N PRO A 285 18.85 -9.37 10.67
CA PRO A 285 19.99 -8.81 11.40
C PRO A 285 20.57 -7.61 10.67
N LEU A 286 20.70 -6.49 11.37
CA LEU A 286 21.34 -5.28 10.85
C LEU A 286 22.85 -5.44 10.97
N THR A 287 23.57 -5.26 9.86
CA THR A 287 25.03 -5.31 9.87
C THR A 287 25.61 -3.92 9.66
N THR A 288 26.44 -3.47 10.58
CA THR A 288 27.06 -2.14 10.55
C THR A 288 28.57 -2.28 10.71
N THR A 289 29.30 -1.30 10.17
CA THR A 289 30.74 -1.18 10.33
C THR A 289 31.02 0.20 10.91
N LEU A 290 31.55 0.24 12.12
CA LEU A 290 31.79 1.48 12.86
C LEU A 290 33.25 1.54 13.32
N SER A 291 33.76 2.76 13.55
CA SER A 291 35.11 2.97 14.07
C SER A 291 35.24 2.35 15.47
N SER A 292 36.42 1.85 15.82
CA SER A 292 36.66 1.29 17.16
C SER A 292 36.57 2.32 18.29
N GLU A 293 36.67 3.60 17.94
CA GLU A 293 36.48 4.73 18.86
C GLU A 293 35.02 5.18 18.96
N ALA A 294 34.13 4.67 18.10
CA ALA A 294 32.71 4.98 18.15
C ALA A 294 32.10 4.50 19.48
N THR A 295 31.09 5.22 19.95
CA THR A 295 30.39 4.89 21.20
C THR A 295 29.21 3.96 20.93
N LEU A 296 28.77 3.23 21.95
CA LEU A 296 27.53 2.44 21.88
C LEU A 296 26.28 3.30 21.58
N ARG A 297 26.33 4.60 21.89
CA ARG A 297 25.27 5.55 21.53
C ARG A 297 25.10 5.72 20.03
N GLU A 298 26.19 5.81 19.27
CA GLU A 298 26.11 5.89 17.79
C GLU A 298 25.51 4.62 17.19
N VAL A 299 25.74 3.46 17.83
CA VAL A 299 25.07 2.20 17.46
C VAL A 299 23.57 2.28 17.73
N ALA A 300 23.15 2.88 18.86
CA ALA A 300 21.75 3.09 19.19
C ALA A 300 21.06 4.02 18.19
N GLU A 301 21.72 5.12 17.81
CA GLU A 301 21.22 6.06 16.80
C GLU A 301 21.08 5.38 15.43
N PHE A 302 22.05 4.55 15.04
CA PHE A 302 21.95 3.77 13.80
C PHE A 302 20.77 2.78 13.82
N VAL A 303 20.56 2.08 14.94
CA VAL A 303 19.43 1.15 15.09
C VAL A 303 18.11 1.92 15.04
N ALA A 304 18.01 3.05 15.74
CA ALA A 304 16.82 3.89 15.72
C ALA A 304 16.52 4.48 14.32
N ALA A 305 17.56 4.86 13.57
CA ALA A 305 17.40 5.32 12.18
C ALA A 305 16.91 4.21 11.24
N GLN A 306 17.28 2.95 11.49
CA GLN A 306 16.96 1.82 10.62
C GLN A 306 15.67 1.10 11.01
N THR A 307 15.27 1.17 12.28
CA THR A 307 14.06 0.55 12.82
C THR A 307 13.24 1.58 13.58
N LEU A 308 12.15 2.04 12.95
CA LEU A 308 11.24 3.06 13.48
C LEU A 308 10.51 2.65 14.78
N THR A 309 10.68 1.39 15.20
CA THR A 309 10.05 0.79 16.39
C THR A 309 10.93 0.86 17.64
N VAL A 310 12.19 1.28 17.51
CA VAL A 310 13.19 1.22 18.58
C VAL A 310 13.78 2.62 18.75
N ASP A 311 13.43 3.28 19.86
CA ASP A 311 13.86 4.65 20.16
C ASP A 311 15.14 4.66 20.99
N VAL A 312 16.04 5.61 20.71
CA VAL A 312 17.41 5.71 21.28
C VAL A 312 17.41 5.65 22.81
N ASP A 313 16.36 6.16 23.45
CA ASP A 313 16.24 6.21 24.90
C ASP A 313 15.75 4.92 25.55
N THR A 314 15.14 4.01 24.78
CA THR A 314 14.56 2.75 25.26
C THR A 314 15.35 1.51 24.85
N VAL A 315 16.30 1.64 23.91
CA VAL A 315 17.11 0.51 23.42
C VAL A 315 18.03 -0.01 24.51
N SER A 316 18.00 -1.31 24.75
CA SER A 316 19.01 -2.01 25.55
C SER A 316 19.79 -2.98 24.67
N PHE A 317 21.12 -3.03 24.84
CA PHE A 317 21.97 -3.96 24.10
C PHE A 317 22.43 -5.11 24.99
N ALA A 318 22.40 -6.33 24.46
CA ALA A 318 22.95 -7.51 25.12
C ALA A 318 23.89 -8.29 24.19
N GLN A 319 25.06 -8.65 24.69
CA GLN A 319 25.99 -9.56 24.01
C GLN A 319 25.59 -11.01 24.26
N HIS A 320 25.71 -11.86 23.25
CA HIS A 320 25.37 -13.29 23.38
C HIS A 320 26.47 -14.10 24.09
N PHE A 321 27.74 -13.80 23.85
CA PHE A 321 28.87 -14.52 24.43
C PHE A 321 30.12 -13.63 24.57
N PRO A 322 30.68 -13.45 25.78
CA PRO A 322 30.08 -13.68 27.10
C PRO A 322 28.77 -12.90 27.25
N ARG A 323 27.79 -13.43 28.01
CA ARG A 323 26.51 -12.73 28.21
C ARG A 323 26.75 -11.47 29.04
N LYS A 324 26.66 -10.31 28.40
CA LYS A 324 26.81 -9.00 29.03
C LYS A 324 25.67 -8.11 28.57
N GLN A 325 24.90 -7.57 29.51
CA GLN A 325 23.90 -6.55 29.23
C GLN A 325 24.55 -5.18 29.39
N PHE A 326 24.37 -4.30 28.43
CA PHE A 326 24.90 -2.94 28.46
C PHE A 326 23.81 -2.02 29.02
N GLU A 327 24.12 -1.40 30.15
CA GLU A 327 23.27 -0.36 30.75
C GLU A 327 23.64 1.01 30.18
N ARG A 328 22.82 2.03 30.47
CA ARG A 328 22.99 3.41 29.98
C ARG A 328 24.37 4.02 30.31
N SER A 329 25.04 3.53 31.36
CA SER A 329 26.40 3.90 31.74
C SER A 329 27.49 3.37 30.79
N ASP A 330 27.20 2.30 30.04
CA ASP A 330 28.09 1.74 29.03
C ASP A 330 27.91 2.40 27.65
N PHE A 331 26.82 3.17 27.43
CA PHE A 331 26.57 3.87 26.17
C PHE A 331 27.59 4.99 25.88
N SER A 332 28.29 5.47 26.92
CA SER A 332 29.37 6.46 26.81
C SER A 332 30.75 5.85 26.54
N LYS A 333 30.90 4.53 26.64
CA LYS A 333 32.15 3.82 26.39
C LYS A 333 32.30 3.47 24.91
N SER A 334 33.54 3.36 24.45
CA SER A 334 33.83 3.00 23.06
C SER A 334 33.68 1.51 22.81
N LEU A 335 33.45 1.14 21.55
CA LEU A 335 33.36 -0.26 21.12
C LEU A 335 34.64 -1.06 21.45
N ARG A 336 35.79 -0.38 21.49
CA ARG A 336 37.07 -0.97 21.92
C ARG A 336 37.10 -1.30 23.41
N ASP A 337 36.68 -0.37 24.27
CA ASP A 337 36.67 -0.56 25.73
C ASP A 337 35.70 -1.66 26.19
N LEU A 338 34.63 -1.86 25.42
CA LEU A 338 33.64 -2.90 25.66
C LEU A 338 34.01 -4.26 25.05
N GLY A 339 35.16 -4.37 24.36
CA GLY A 339 35.63 -5.62 23.77
C GLY A 339 34.82 -6.10 22.57
N LEU A 340 34.17 -5.18 21.84
CA LEU A 340 33.33 -5.50 20.67
C LEU A 340 34.14 -5.59 19.36
N THR A 341 35.47 -5.42 19.44
CA THR A 341 36.43 -5.48 18.31
C THR A 341 37.05 -6.86 18.15
N PRO A 342 37.32 -7.35 16.91
CA PRO A 342 37.01 -6.77 15.58
C PRO A 342 35.56 -6.98 15.12
N SER A 343 34.83 -7.90 15.73
CA SER A 343 33.46 -8.23 15.33
C SER A 343 32.63 -8.69 16.52
N ALA A 344 31.41 -8.20 16.63
CA ALA A 344 30.51 -8.55 17.72
C ALA A 344 29.06 -8.75 17.24
N VAL A 345 28.33 -9.56 17.99
CA VAL A 345 26.88 -9.75 17.82
C VAL A 345 26.17 -9.17 19.03
N LEU A 346 25.34 -8.16 18.80
CA LEU A 346 24.51 -7.52 19.81
C LEU A 346 23.05 -7.86 19.57
N ILE A 347 22.29 -8.00 20.64
CA ILE A 347 20.84 -8.11 20.62
C ILE A 347 20.30 -6.77 21.12
N ALA A 348 19.54 -6.07 20.28
CA ALA A 348 18.85 -4.84 20.64
C ALA A 348 17.44 -5.21 21.10
N SER A 349 17.09 -4.89 22.35
CA SER A 349 15.78 -5.13 22.92
C SER A 349 15.08 -3.85 23.32
#